data_AF-A0A131ZSV2-F1
#
_entry.id   AF-A0A131ZSV2-F1
#
_cell.length_a   1.000
_cell.length_b   1.000
_cell.length_c   1.000
_cell.angle_alpha   90.00
_cell.angle_beta   90.00
_cell.angle_gamma   90.00
#
_symmetry.space_group_name_H-M   'P 1'
#
loop_
_entity.id
_entity.type
_entity.pdbx_description
1 polymer ?
#
loop_
_entity_poly.entity_id
_entity_poly.type
_entity_poly.pdbx_seq_one_letter_code
_entity_poly.pdbx_strand_id
1 'polypeptide(L)'
;MIEAIERPLPPIPKDDHNENDEEYEQLRKFAWFHDIERDQSEKLLLQTRTTGAFLVRKSRRAGFRNPYTLTLLHNNRVFHLNIRKRLDQLFALGTEKPREKVII
;
A
#
# COMPACT_ATOMS: atom_id res chain seq x y z
N MET A 1 -17.86 23.39 -45.48
CA MET A 1 -16.77 23.26 -44.49
C MET A 1 -17.40 22.84 -43.19
N ILE A 2 -16.97 21.70 -42.63
CA ILE A 2 -17.50 21.20 -41.36
C ILE A 2 -16.54 21.75 -40.30
N GLU A 3 -17.01 22.67 -39.46
CA GLU A 3 -16.23 23.13 -38.32
C GLU A 3 -16.03 21.96 -37.36
N ALA A 4 -14.77 21.58 -37.13
CA ALA A 4 -14.42 20.65 -36.09
C ALA A 4 -14.76 21.32 -34.76
N ILE A 5 -15.79 20.82 -34.09
CA ILE A 5 -16.15 21.26 -32.74
C ILE A 5 -15.01 20.80 -31.83
N GLU A 6 -14.10 21.70 -31.49
CA GLU A 6 -13.09 21.48 -30.45
C GLU A 6 -13.82 21.31 -29.12
N ARG A 7 -14.17 20.07 -28.79
CA ARG A 7 -14.67 19.74 -27.46
C ARG A 7 -13.52 20.01 -26.50
N PRO A 8 -13.72 20.80 -25.44
CA PRO A 8 -12.68 21.03 -24.47
C PRO A 8 -12.22 19.68 -23.93
N LEU A 9 -10.90 19.51 -23.82
CA LEU A 9 -10.32 18.34 -23.19
C LEU A 9 -10.98 18.16 -21.82
N PRO A 10 -11.33 16.92 -21.43
CA PRO A 10 -11.87 16.68 -20.10
C PRO A 10 -10.91 17.32 -19.08
N PRO A 11 -11.45 17.94 -18.01
CA PRO A 11 -10.60 18.51 -16.98
C PRO A 11 -9.62 17.42 -16.55
N ILE A 12 -8.32 17.72 -16.66
CA ILE A 12 -7.28 16.84 -16.14
C ILE A 12 -7.69 16.57 -14.69
N PRO A 13 -7.94 15.30 -14.30
CA PRO A 13 -8.24 14.98 -12.91
C PRO A 13 -7.20 15.70 -12.08
N LYS A 14 -7.63 16.53 -11.11
CA LYS A 14 -6.69 17.12 -10.17
C LYS A 14 -5.93 15.94 -9.61
N ASP A 15 -4.63 15.89 -9.88
CA ASP A 15 -3.78 14.91 -9.25
C ASP A 15 -3.99 15.12 -7.76
N ASP A 16 -4.63 14.17 -7.09
CA ASP A 16 -4.78 14.11 -5.64
C ASP A 16 -3.39 13.81 -4.99
N HIS A 17 -2.31 14.32 -5.60
CA HIS A 17 -1.03 14.49 -4.94
C HIS A 17 -1.28 15.45 -3.78
N ASN A 18 -1.36 14.95 -2.53
CA ASN A 18 -1.15 15.90 -1.44
C ASN A 18 -0.70 15.42 -0.05
N GLU A 19 -0.58 14.14 0.26
CA GLU A 19 0.12 13.71 1.50
C GLU A 19 0.80 12.35 1.35
N ASN A 20 0.21 11.45 0.55
CA ASN A 20 0.70 10.08 0.39
C ASN A 20 2.06 9.99 -0.32
N ASP A 21 2.44 10.97 -1.14
CA ASP A 21 3.65 10.87 -1.98
C ASP A 21 4.93 11.20 -1.20
N GLU A 22 4.92 12.21 -0.32
CA GLU A 22 6.07 12.48 0.55
C GLU A 22 6.29 11.34 1.56
N GLU A 23 5.22 10.85 2.20
CA GLU A 23 5.26 9.70 3.11
C GLU A 23 5.81 8.47 2.37
N TYR A 24 5.34 8.21 1.15
CA TYR A 24 5.84 7.14 0.30
C TYR A 24 7.33 7.27 -0.04
N GLU A 25 7.79 8.46 -0.45
CA GLU A 25 9.20 8.69 -0.77
C GLU A 25 10.11 8.59 0.46
N GLN A 26 9.59 8.92 1.66
CA GLN A 26 10.29 8.62 2.91
C GLN A 26 10.38 7.11 3.18
N LEU A 27 9.30 6.37 2.97
CA LEU A 27 9.24 4.92 3.18
C LEU A 27 10.15 4.13 2.23
N ARG A 28 10.30 4.56 0.98
CA ARG A 28 11.27 3.99 0.03
C ARG A 28 12.71 4.05 0.53
N LYS A 29 12.98 4.91 1.51
CA LYS A 29 14.17 5.01 2.37
C LYS A 29 14.63 3.65 2.92
N PHE A 30 13.66 2.83 3.32
CA PHE A 30 13.90 1.68 4.17
C PHE A 30 14.04 0.39 3.37
N ALA A 31 15.05 -0.41 3.73
CA ALA A 31 15.32 -1.70 3.08
C ALA A 31 14.19 -2.73 3.23
N TRP A 32 13.26 -2.53 4.17
CA TRP A 32 12.09 -3.38 4.38
C TRP A 32 10.86 -2.95 3.58
N PHE A 33 10.94 -1.82 2.86
CA PHE A 33 9.85 -1.28 2.06
C PHE A 33 10.12 -1.46 0.56
N HIS A 34 9.15 -2.01 -0.17
CA HIS A 34 9.31 -2.34 -1.59
C HIS A 34 8.09 -1.92 -2.41
N ASP A 35 8.30 -1.30 -3.58
CA ASP A 35 7.24 -1.05 -4.55
C ASP A 35 7.14 -2.21 -5.56
N ILE A 36 6.60 -3.33 -5.07
CA ILE A 36 6.49 -4.59 -5.83
C ILE A 36 5.07 -5.15 -5.74
N GLU A 37 4.74 -6.02 -6.70
CA GLU A 37 3.45 -6.68 -6.70
C GLU A 37 3.39 -7.87 -5.73
N ARG A 38 2.17 -8.35 -5.48
CA ARG A 38 1.89 -9.46 -4.56
C ARG A 38 2.76 -10.68 -4.89
N ASP A 39 2.75 -11.14 -6.12
CA ASP A 39 3.44 -12.35 -6.55
C ASP A 39 4.96 -12.23 -6.44
N GLN A 40 5.51 -11.02 -6.67
CA GLN A 40 6.93 -10.74 -6.50
C GLN A 40 7.32 -10.79 -5.01
N SER A 41 6.48 -10.23 -4.13
CA SER A 41 6.72 -10.29 -2.68
C SER A 41 6.70 -11.72 -2.13
N GLU A 42 5.81 -12.57 -2.64
CA GLU A 42 5.76 -13.99 -2.24
C GLU A 42 7.03 -14.72 -2.66
N LYS A 43 7.49 -14.52 -3.90
CA LYS A 43 8.73 -15.13 -4.41
C LYS A 43 9.95 -14.72 -3.57
N LEU A 44 10.10 -13.44 -3.26
CA LEU A 44 11.22 -12.93 -2.47
C LEU A 44 11.29 -13.58 -1.08
N LEU A 45 10.16 -13.62 -0.37
CA LEU A 45 10.14 -14.20 0.97
C LEU A 45 10.36 -15.73 0.96
N LEU A 46 9.75 -16.43 0.00
CA LEU A 46 9.93 -17.88 -0.14
C LEU A 46 11.38 -18.25 -0.50
N GLN A 47 12.13 -17.36 -1.17
CA GLN A 47 13.56 -17.54 -1.42
C GLN A 47 14.40 -17.39 -0.15
N THR A 48 14.01 -16.51 0.80
CA THR A 48 14.72 -16.33 2.07
C THR A 48 14.59 -17.54 3.00
N ARG A 49 13.50 -18.33 2.88
CA ARG A 49 13.24 -19.55 3.68
C ARG A 49 13.36 -19.38 5.20
N THR A 50 13.13 -18.16 5.69
CA THR A 50 13.29 -17.82 7.11
C THR A 50 11.94 -17.42 7.69
N THR A 51 11.43 -18.17 8.66
CA THR A 51 10.21 -17.80 9.39
C THR A 51 10.40 -16.46 10.07
N GLY A 52 9.43 -15.56 9.90
CA GLY A 52 9.50 -14.18 10.38
C GLY A 52 10.03 -13.18 9.36
N ALA A 53 10.54 -13.62 8.20
CA ALA A 53 10.90 -12.71 7.11
C ALA A 53 9.67 -11.94 6.63
N PHE A 54 9.82 -10.63 6.47
CA PHE A 54 8.73 -9.74 6.10
C PHE A 54 9.19 -8.62 5.18
N LEU A 55 8.22 -8.00 4.52
CA LEU A 55 8.38 -6.73 3.83
C LEU A 55 7.06 -5.96 3.84
N VAL A 56 7.14 -4.64 3.70
CA VAL A 56 5.98 -3.79 3.47
C VAL A 56 5.99 -3.35 2.02
N ARG A 57 4.83 -3.35 1.36
CA ARG A 57 4.68 -2.91 -0.03
C ARG A 57 3.53 -1.95 -0.24
N LYS A 58 3.61 -1.14 -1.30
CA LYS A 58 2.50 -0.30 -1.75
C LYS A 58 1.31 -1.16 -2.19
N SER A 59 0.11 -0.75 -1.81
CA SER A 59 -1.13 -1.36 -2.25
C SER A 59 -1.72 -0.57 -3.41
N ARG A 60 -1.73 -1.17 -4.60
CA ARG A 60 -2.24 -0.52 -5.81
C ARG A 60 -3.77 -0.52 -5.92
N ARG A 61 -4.44 -1.49 -5.26
CA ARG A 61 -5.87 -1.78 -5.49
C ARG A 61 -6.77 -1.56 -4.27
N ALA A 62 -6.22 -1.36 -3.08
CA ALA A 62 -7.01 -1.31 -1.84
C ALA A 62 -7.47 0.12 -1.44
N GLY A 63 -7.13 1.13 -2.25
CA GLY A 63 -7.55 2.52 -2.09
C GLY A 63 -6.80 3.27 -0.99
N PHE A 64 -7.10 4.57 -0.85
CA PHE A 64 -6.40 5.49 0.06
C PHE A 64 -6.44 5.05 1.53
N ARG A 65 -7.49 4.35 1.95
CA ARG A 65 -7.64 3.85 3.33
C ARG A 65 -6.74 2.66 3.64
N ASN A 66 -6.23 1.95 2.63
CA ASN A 66 -5.34 0.79 2.78
C ASN A 66 -4.11 0.96 1.87
N PRO A 67 -3.27 1.97 2.13
CA PRO A 67 -2.20 2.34 1.21
C PRO A 67 -1.08 1.31 1.10
N TYR A 68 -0.93 0.43 2.10
CA TYR A 68 0.16 -0.54 2.17
C TYR A 68 -0.31 -1.94 2.51
N THR A 69 0.58 -2.92 2.32
CA THR A 69 0.39 -4.32 2.71
C THR A 69 1.67 -4.84 3.35
N LEU A 70 1.53 -5.47 4.52
CA LEU A 70 2.58 -6.25 5.14
C LEU A 70 2.53 -7.67 4.58
N THR A 71 3.62 -8.10 3.96
CA THR A 71 3.82 -9.48 3.52
C THR A 71 4.73 -10.18 4.53
N LEU A 72 4.30 -11.31 5.11
CA LEU A 72 5.02 -12.04 6.16
C LEU A 72 5.12 -13.52 5.82
N LEU A 73 6.32 -14.11 5.93
CA LEU A 73 6.52 -15.55 5.87
C LEU A 73 6.44 -16.16 7.26
N HIS A 74 5.52 -17.11 7.45
CA HIS A 74 5.40 -17.86 8.69
C HIS A 74 5.05 -19.32 8.39
N ASN A 75 5.82 -20.26 8.94
CA ASN A 75 5.64 -21.71 8.72
C ASN A 75 5.52 -22.07 7.23
N ASN A 76 6.46 -21.55 6.42
CA ASN A 76 6.52 -21.78 4.98
C ASN A 76 5.27 -21.32 4.19
N ARG A 77 4.45 -20.45 4.79
CA ARG A 77 3.27 -19.83 4.19
C ARG A 77 3.40 -18.32 4.22
N VAL A 78 3.09 -17.68 3.10
CA VAL A 78 3.08 -16.22 3.01
C VAL A 78 1.70 -15.68 3.37
N PHE A 79 1.69 -14.68 4.25
CA PHE A 79 0.51 -13.95 4.69
C PHE A 79 0.56 -12.51 4.17
N HIS A 80 -0.60 -11.99 3.76
CA HIS A 80 -0.76 -10.61 3.29
C HIS A 80 -1.73 -9.90 4.21
N LEU A 81 -1.25 -8.90 4.96
CA LEU A 81 -2.03 -8.13 5.91
C LEU A 81 -2.14 -6.70 5.40
N ASN A 82 -3.35 -6.21 5.15
CA ASN A 82 -3.57 -4.82 4.78
C ASN A 82 -3.13 -3.91 5.93
N ILE A 83 -2.44 -2.82 5.60
CA ILE A 83 -2.14 -1.76 6.55
C ILE A 83 -3.08 -0.61 6.22
N ARG A 84 -4.02 -0.33 7.14
CA ARG A 84 -5.01 0.73 6.97
C ARG A 84 -4.57 2.01 7.68
N LYS A 85 -4.87 3.16 7.06
CA LYS A 85 -4.72 4.48 7.66
C LYS A 85 -6.03 4.85 8.37
N ARG A 86 -5.95 5.11 9.67
CA ARG A 86 -7.08 5.49 10.53
C ARG A 86 -7.32 7.00 10.46
N LEU A 87 -8.43 7.45 11.03
CA LEU A 87 -8.82 8.87 11.06
C LEU A 87 -7.87 9.74 11.91
N ASP A 88 -7.15 9.14 12.86
CA ASP A 88 -6.14 9.79 13.69
C ASP A 88 -4.74 9.79 13.05
N GLN A 89 -4.66 9.52 11.75
CA GLN A 89 -3.41 9.39 10.97
C GLN A 89 -2.47 8.27 11.42
N LEU A 90 -2.89 7.41 12.36
CA LEU A 90 -2.15 6.21 12.75
C LEU A 90 -2.49 5.03 11.82
N PHE A 91 -1.60 4.04 11.83
CA PHE A 91 -1.75 2.82 11.04
C PHE A 91 -2.20 1.64 11.89
N ALA A 92 -2.98 0.74 11.29
CA ALA A 92 -3.38 -0.51 11.93
C ALA A 92 -3.46 -1.66 10.92
N LEU A 93 -3.37 -2.90 11.40
CA LEU A 93 -3.32 -4.09 10.56
C LEU A 93 -4.70 -4.74 10.39
N GLY A 94 -5.00 -5.19 9.17
CA GLY A 94 -6.23 -5.89 8.83
C GLY A 94 -7.47 -4.99 8.86
N THR A 95 -8.62 -5.61 9.12
CA THR A 95 -9.89 -4.90 9.32
C THR A 95 -10.00 -4.38 10.74
N GLU A 96 -10.71 -3.26 10.92
CA GLU A 96 -11.08 -2.78 12.25
C GLU A 96 -11.82 -3.86 13.04
N LYS A 97 -11.51 -3.98 14.33
CA LYS A 97 -12.14 -4.93 15.24
C LYS A 97 -12.75 -4.20 16.43
N PRO A 98 -13.91 -4.65 16.93
CA PRO A 98 -14.42 -4.19 18.22
C PRO A 98 -13.37 -4.42 19.31
N ARG A 99 -13.03 -3.38 20.09
CA ARG A 99 -12.03 -3.41 21.17
C ARG A 99 -10.59 -3.66 20.72
N GLU A 100 -10.21 -3.20 19.53
CA GLU A 100 -8.81 -3.19 19.13
C GLU A 100 -7.97 -2.38 20.12
N LYS A 101 -6.85 -2.96 20.58
CA LYS A 101 -5.91 -2.24 21.43
C LYS A 101 -5.21 -1.19 20.59
N VAL A 102 -5.53 0.06 20.86
CA VAL A 102 -4.84 1.22 20.32
C VAL A 102 -3.87 1.74 21.37
N ILE A 103 -2.63 1.98 20.95
CA ILE A 103 -1.65 2.70 21.77
C ILE A 103 -2.08 4.16 21.68
N ILE A 104 -2.48 4.71 22.83
CA ILE A 104 -2.94 6.09 23.02
C ILE A 104 -1.77 6.89 23.59
#